data_AF-A0AAU4KDA0-F1
#
_entry.id   AF-A0AAU4KDA0-F1
#
_cell.length_a   1.000
_cell.length_b   1.000
_cell.length_c   1.000
_cell.angle_alpha   90.00
_cell.angle_beta   90.00
_cell.angle_gamma   90.00
#
_symmetry.space_group_name_H-M   'P 1'
#
loop_
_entity.id
_entity.type
_entity.pdbx_description
1 polymer ?
#
loop_
_entity_poly.entity_id
_entity_poly.type
_entity_poly.pdbx_seq_one_letter_code
_entity_poly.pdbx_strand_id
1 'polypeptide(L)'
;MTRSLQAVAYTRPSALESAPGGQRLGLETSRGSTPTGFEDHPRFFAGFLTSPQVAAAGLLAVADVAAARYYQPQLRASLDPVVTGNGDRLRFESFSGCGGVYARLDVLAPGLDGDEIGHGTTNVDVNNPLREALSRIGTDDPLHLRVGPDEMAVTTLDGPVVEKKVPLPDRWLRGFAEAQVTAAGFDLRAELPAAEAVRFLRSLPRGTVRGRSGGAQWVVPSGRGLRPTTRPVPGAVCLPGPDRLIALQRVLRHATALRVYGPPVTGDTALAGAWEAVLPGMRLTLTLSPDASRGFSGEGGVLDALATDEAAEDAELIAVLLAWEPRVDVGELAAASGLPAERVRAALVRLGTSGRVGYDTAEAAYFHRELPYDAGRAERHNPRLRSAHALVGAGAVSLDGAIGTVTADDGHVHRVRDDAGTLSCSCLWWAKYRGGRGPCKHALAVRMVRRGARAEHKNGSGSANGNGNGRATTTTAALAPVPTAALVQVPVPGSAPAPAPAVERHEEFPEVRFDGGDGR
;
A
#
# COMPACT_ATOMS: atom_id res chain seq x y z
N MET A 1 5.63 30.02 5.01
CA MET A 1 4.60 29.56 4.06
C MET A 1 5.04 29.94 2.65
N THR A 2 5.78 29.07 1.98
CA THR A 2 6.08 29.22 0.54
C THR A 2 5.03 28.43 -0.23
N ARG A 3 4.08 29.14 -0.84
CA ARG A 3 3.11 28.57 -1.77
C ARG A 3 3.90 28.13 -3.01
N SER A 4 4.12 26.84 -3.18
CA SER A 4 4.63 26.31 -4.44
C SER A 4 3.58 26.59 -5.52
N LEU A 5 3.84 27.57 -6.39
CA LEU A 5 3.04 27.80 -7.58
C LEU A 5 3.26 26.61 -8.52
N GLN A 6 2.28 25.71 -8.60
CA GLN A 6 2.24 24.74 -9.70
C GLN A 6 1.94 25.52 -10.98
N ALA A 7 2.97 25.71 -11.81
CA ALA A 7 2.78 26.23 -13.16
C ALA A 7 2.16 25.13 -14.02
N VAL A 8 0.88 25.30 -14.37
CA VAL A 8 0.14 24.37 -15.22
C VAL A 8 0.36 24.79 -16.68
N ALA A 9 1.01 23.94 -17.47
CA ALA A 9 1.25 24.19 -18.89
C ALA A 9 0.30 23.34 -19.76
N TYR A 10 -0.53 24.02 -20.56
CA TYR A 10 -1.39 23.42 -21.56
C TYR A 10 -0.69 23.43 -22.92
N THR A 11 -0.84 22.37 -23.70
CA THR A 11 -0.21 22.22 -25.03
C THR A 11 -0.85 23.13 -26.08
N ARG A 12 -2.12 23.48 -25.91
CA ARG A 12 -2.85 24.49 -26.69
C ARG A 12 -4.04 25.05 -25.89
N PRO A 13 -4.67 26.15 -26.33
CA PRO A 13 -5.89 26.65 -25.69
C PRO A 13 -7.07 25.68 -25.85
N SER A 14 -7.88 25.50 -24.80
CA SER A 14 -9.22 24.91 -24.92
C SER A 14 -10.05 25.74 -25.92
N ALA A 15 -10.81 25.07 -26.78
CA ALA A 15 -11.53 25.71 -27.88
C ALA A 15 -13.03 25.35 -27.87
N LEU A 16 -13.86 26.33 -28.21
CA LEU A 16 -15.28 26.13 -28.47
C LEU A 16 -15.50 26.20 -29.98
N GLU A 17 -15.79 25.06 -30.60
CA GLU A 17 -15.99 24.95 -32.04
C GLU A 17 -17.49 24.90 -32.35
N SER A 18 -17.92 25.64 -33.37
CA SER A 18 -19.29 25.54 -33.88
C SER A 18 -19.36 24.44 -34.94
N ALA A 19 -20.19 23.43 -34.70
CA ALA A 19 -20.43 22.32 -35.63
C ALA A 19 -21.90 22.31 -36.08
N PRO A 20 -22.24 21.68 -37.22
CA PRO A 20 -23.64 21.48 -37.61
C PRO A 20 -24.36 20.68 -36.52
N GLY A 21 -25.29 21.32 -35.81
CA GLY A 21 -26.02 20.73 -34.68
C GLY A 21 -25.64 21.25 -33.29
N GLY A 22 -24.70 22.19 -33.14
CA GLY A 22 -24.42 22.88 -31.88
C GLY A 22 -22.96 23.26 -31.67
N GLN A 23 -22.64 23.76 -30.48
CA GLN A 23 -21.26 24.08 -30.09
C GLN A 23 -20.61 22.86 -29.41
N ARG A 24 -19.37 22.55 -29.77
CA ARG A 24 -18.53 21.52 -29.15
C ARG A 24 -17.42 22.22 -28.35
N LEU A 25 -17.34 21.92 -27.05
CA LEU A 25 -16.26 22.41 -26.19
C LEU A 25 -15.16 21.36 -26.10
N GLY A 26 -13.99 21.65 -26.67
CA GLY A 26 -12.76 20.89 -26.50
C GLY A 26 -11.94 21.47 -25.35
N LEU A 27 -11.73 20.68 -24.29
CA LEU A 27 -10.90 21.05 -23.15
C LEU A 27 -9.50 20.44 -23.30
N GLU A 28 -8.46 21.26 -23.17
CA GLU A 28 -7.09 20.77 -23.13
C GLU A 28 -6.64 20.40 -21.72
N THR A 29 -5.85 19.32 -21.62
CA THR A 29 -5.28 18.88 -20.35
C THR A 29 -3.83 19.33 -20.23
N SER A 30 -3.38 19.54 -18.99
CA SER A 30 -2.01 19.94 -18.72
C SER A 30 -1.01 18.80 -18.91
N ARG A 31 0.27 19.14 -19.14
CA ARG A 31 1.40 18.22 -18.98
C ARG A 31 1.42 17.61 -17.57
N GLY A 32 1.85 16.37 -17.44
CA GLY A 32 2.13 15.76 -16.14
C GLY A 32 3.60 15.43 -15.97
N SER A 33 4.07 15.39 -14.72
CA SER A 33 5.46 15.09 -14.37
C SER A 33 5.64 13.59 -14.18
N THR A 34 6.60 13.00 -14.87
CA THR A 34 7.11 11.64 -14.68
C THR A 34 8.52 11.72 -14.06
N PRO A 35 9.10 10.60 -13.58
CA PRO A 35 10.50 10.58 -13.14
C PRO A 35 11.51 10.95 -14.24
N THR A 36 11.10 10.88 -15.52
CA THR A 36 11.95 11.19 -16.69
C THR A 36 11.74 12.60 -17.25
N GLY A 37 10.73 13.36 -16.78
CA GLY A 37 10.48 14.74 -17.21
C GLY A 37 9.00 15.12 -17.26
N PHE A 38 8.66 16.15 -18.03
CA PHE A 38 7.26 16.51 -18.30
C PHE A 38 6.79 15.82 -19.58
N GLU A 39 5.67 15.10 -19.51
CA GLU A 39 5.03 14.45 -20.65
C GLU A 39 3.63 15.00 -20.93
N ASP A 40 3.27 15.00 -22.21
CA ASP A 40 1.92 15.29 -22.69
C ASP A 40 1.05 14.03 -22.49
N HIS A 41 -0.01 14.12 -21.66
CA HIS A 41 -0.87 12.99 -21.27
C HIS A 41 -0.09 11.78 -20.74
N PRO A 42 0.66 11.91 -19.63
CA PRO A 42 1.48 10.81 -19.13
C PRO A 42 0.58 9.61 -18.87
N ARG A 43 0.91 8.50 -19.52
CA ARG A 43 0.31 7.21 -19.25
C ARG A 43 1.40 6.38 -18.59
N PHE A 44 1.04 5.66 -17.55
CA PHE A 44 2.00 4.77 -16.91
C PHE A 44 1.84 3.32 -17.38
N PHE A 45 0.86 3.01 -18.25
CA PHE A 45 0.87 1.75 -18.99
C PHE A 45 -0.03 1.82 -20.25
N ALA A 46 0.42 1.20 -21.33
CA ALA A 46 -0.40 0.81 -22.47
C ALA A 46 0.14 -0.51 -23.04
N GLY A 47 -0.69 -1.54 -23.08
CA GLY A 47 -0.27 -2.85 -23.55
C GLY A 47 -1.32 -3.93 -23.37
N PHE A 48 -0.96 -5.13 -23.76
CA PHE A 48 -1.73 -6.35 -23.61
C PHE A 48 -1.43 -7.08 -22.31
N LEU A 49 -2.42 -7.82 -21.82
CA LEU A 49 -2.26 -8.76 -20.73
C LEU A 49 -1.94 -10.12 -21.32
N THR A 50 -0.85 -10.76 -20.90
CA THR A 50 -0.39 -12.04 -21.46
C THR A 50 -1.31 -13.22 -21.09
N SER A 51 -2.14 -13.05 -20.05
CA SER A 51 -3.18 -14.00 -19.65
C SER A 51 -4.52 -13.28 -19.45
N PRO A 52 -5.22 -12.91 -20.55
CA PRO A 52 -6.42 -12.08 -20.54
C PRO A 52 -7.50 -12.54 -19.57
N GLN A 53 -7.86 -13.83 -19.62
CA GLN A 53 -8.91 -14.37 -18.77
C GLN A 53 -8.53 -14.39 -17.27
N VAL A 54 -7.24 -14.56 -16.97
CA VAL A 54 -6.72 -14.54 -15.60
C VAL A 54 -6.73 -13.12 -15.06
N ALA A 55 -6.27 -12.15 -15.86
CA ALA A 55 -6.28 -10.74 -15.54
C ALA A 55 -7.70 -10.22 -15.32
N ALA A 56 -8.61 -10.57 -16.24
CA ALA A 56 -10.03 -10.22 -16.12
C ALA A 56 -10.62 -10.76 -14.82
N ALA A 57 -10.41 -12.04 -14.51
CA ALA A 57 -10.89 -12.65 -13.26
C ALA A 57 -10.29 -12.00 -12.01
N GLY A 58 -9.01 -11.61 -12.05
CA GLY A 58 -8.32 -10.91 -10.97
C GLY A 58 -8.88 -9.50 -10.72
N LEU A 59 -9.00 -8.68 -11.78
CA LEU A 59 -9.56 -7.32 -11.71
C LEU A 59 -10.97 -7.34 -11.14
N LEU A 60 -11.75 -8.29 -11.64
CA LEU A 60 -13.10 -8.56 -11.20
C LEU A 60 -13.17 -9.01 -9.73
N ALA A 61 -12.20 -9.79 -9.23
CA ALA A 61 -12.11 -10.18 -7.82
C ALA A 61 -11.81 -8.97 -6.92
N VAL A 62 -10.89 -8.08 -7.34
CA VAL A 62 -10.62 -6.80 -6.65
C VAL A 62 -11.89 -5.93 -6.60
N ALA A 63 -12.62 -5.86 -7.72
CA ALA A 63 -13.87 -5.13 -7.81
C ALA A 63 -14.99 -5.74 -6.96
N ASP A 64 -15.04 -7.07 -6.82
CA ASP A 64 -16.00 -7.76 -5.94
C ASP A 64 -15.73 -7.43 -4.48
N VAL A 65 -14.46 -7.39 -4.07
CA VAL A 65 -14.09 -6.99 -2.71
C VAL A 65 -14.55 -5.55 -2.45
N ALA A 66 -14.31 -4.63 -3.39
CA ALA A 66 -14.73 -3.24 -3.28
C ALA A 66 -16.26 -3.11 -3.08
N ALA A 67 -17.04 -3.92 -3.80
CA ALA A 67 -18.51 -3.94 -3.69
C ALA A 67 -19.03 -4.75 -2.49
N ALA A 68 -18.18 -5.52 -1.80
CA ALA A 68 -18.58 -6.41 -0.72
C ALA A 68 -18.68 -5.68 0.63
N ARG A 69 -19.63 -6.14 1.47
CA ARG A 69 -19.72 -5.75 2.88
C ARG A 69 -19.95 -7.00 3.73
N TYR A 70 -18.86 -7.52 4.30
CA TYR A 70 -18.86 -8.79 5.05
C TYR A 70 -19.47 -8.68 6.46
N TYR A 71 -19.57 -7.47 7.01
CA TYR A 71 -20.22 -7.21 8.29
C TYR A 71 -21.38 -6.25 8.12
N GLN A 72 -22.56 -6.66 8.62
CA GLN A 72 -23.84 -6.00 8.37
C GLN A 72 -24.03 -5.72 6.87
N PRO A 73 -24.28 -6.78 6.06
CA PRO A 73 -24.46 -6.65 4.62
C PRO A 73 -25.56 -5.63 4.31
N GLN A 74 -25.21 -4.63 3.51
CA GLN A 74 -26.12 -3.63 2.96
C GLN A 74 -26.03 -3.68 1.43
N LEU A 75 -26.88 -2.93 0.74
CA LEU A 75 -26.81 -2.81 -0.72
C LEU A 75 -25.41 -2.37 -1.16
N ARG A 76 -25.00 -2.88 -2.32
CA ARG A 76 -23.68 -2.63 -2.90
C ARG A 76 -23.51 -1.14 -3.14
N ALA A 77 -22.57 -0.51 -2.45
CA ALA A 77 -21.93 0.69 -2.98
C ALA A 77 -20.76 0.19 -3.84
N SER A 78 -20.73 0.55 -5.13
CA SER A 78 -19.48 0.44 -5.89
C SER A 78 -18.48 1.36 -5.21
N LEU A 79 -17.31 0.83 -4.90
CA LEU A 79 -16.19 1.61 -4.40
C LEU A 79 -15.05 1.36 -5.38
N ASP A 80 -14.17 2.34 -5.47
CA ASP A 80 -13.33 2.48 -6.65
C ASP A 80 -11.92 1.94 -6.39
N PRO A 81 -11.48 0.87 -7.07
CA PRO A 81 -10.13 0.39 -6.96
C PRO A 81 -9.08 1.46 -7.27
N VAL A 82 -7.97 1.41 -6.55
CA VAL A 82 -6.75 2.16 -6.83
C VAL A 82 -5.90 1.36 -7.81
N VAL A 83 -5.33 2.01 -8.81
CA VAL A 83 -4.37 1.43 -9.74
C VAL A 83 -3.04 2.16 -9.58
N THR A 84 -1.95 1.44 -9.36
CA THR A 84 -0.59 2.01 -9.27
C THR A 84 0.32 1.33 -10.29
N GLY A 85 1.04 2.14 -11.08
CA GLY A 85 2.18 1.72 -11.88
C GLY A 85 3.48 1.95 -11.14
N ASN A 86 4.36 0.95 -11.13
CA ASN A 86 5.58 0.94 -10.33
C ASN A 86 6.85 0.61 -11.14
N GLY A 87 6.87 0.89 -12.45
CA GLY A 87 8.06 0.59 -13.27
C GLY A 87 8.13 -0.87 -13.76
N ASP A 88 7.77 -1.84 -12.91
CA ASP A 88 7.90 -3.27 -13.21
C ASP A 88 6.57 -4.05 -13.17
N ARG A 89 5.50 -3.41 -12.69
CA ARG A 89 4.18 -4.02 -12.51
C ARG A 89 3.06 -3.01 -12.38
N LEU A 90 1.83 -3.50 -12.54
CA LEU A 90 0.61 -2.80 -12.18
C LEU A 90 0.00 -3.41 -10.91
N ARG A 91 -0.46 -2.55 -9.99
CA ARG A 91 -1.11 -2.96 -8.75
C ARG A 91 -2.53 -2.42 -8.68
N PHE A 92 -3.50 -3.31 -8.53
CA PHE A 92 -4.91 -2.95 -8.33
C PHE A 92 -5.31 -3.25 -6.90
N GLU A 93 -5.70 -2.22 -6.16
CA GLU A 93 -5.97 -2.30 -4.72
C GLU A 93 -7.41 -1.90 -4.40
N SER A 94 -8.05 -2.59 -3.45
CA SER A 94 -9.37 -2.18 -2.95
C SER A 94 -9.60 -2.60 -1.50
N PHE A 95 -10.58 -2.00 -0.85
CA PHE A 95 -11.10 -2.46 0.44
C PHE A 95 -12.58 -2.79 0.37
N SER A 96 -13.02 -3.75 1.16
CA SER A 96 -14.45 -3.94 1.36
C SER A 96 -15.13 -2.74 2.02
N GLY A 97 -16.44 -2.62 1.85
CA GLY A 97 -17.23 -1.53 2.40
C GLY A 97 -17.23 -1.45 3.93
N CYS A 98 -16.98 -2.56 4.63
CA CYS A 98 -16.73 -2.58 6.07
C CYS A 98 -15.26 -2.35 6.45
N GLY A 99 -14.37 -2.25 5.46
CA GLY A 99 -12.93 -2.04 5.64
C GLY A 99 -12.20 -3.24 6.24
N GLY A 100 -12.83 -4.42 6.29
CA GLY A 100 -12.24 -5.62 6.88
C GLY A 100 -11.35 -6.40 5.92
N VAL A 101 -11.60 -6.32 4.61
CA VAL A 101 -10.83 -7.06 3.61
C VAL A 101 -10.12 -6.07 2.73
N TYR A 102 -8.81 -6.23 2.60
CA TYR A 102 -7.97 -5.52 1.64
C TYR A 102 -7.60 -6.49 0.53
N ALA A 103 -7.86 -6.12 -0.72
CA ALA A 103 -7.48 -6.90 -1.90
C ALA A 103 -6.40 -6.18 -2.67
N ARG A 104 -5.41 -6.93 -3.16
CA ARG A 104 -4.42 -6.45 -4.11
C ARG A 104 -4.19 -7.48 -5.22
N LEU A 105 -4.33 -7.06 -6.47
CA LEU A 105 -3.85 -7.80 -7.63
C LEU A 105 -2.57 -7.13 -8.12
N ASP A 106 -1.46 -7.85 -8.08
CA ASP A 106 -0.22 -7.46 -8.75
C ASP A 106 -0.15 -8.16 -10.11
N VAL A 107 -0.14 -7.40 -11.21
CA VAL A 107 0.19 -7.90 -12.55
C VAL A 107 1.66 -7.62 -12.79
N LEU A 108 2.48 -8.67 -12.67
CA LEU A 108 3.94 -8.59 -12.73
C LEU A 108 4.40 -8.46 -14.18
N ALA A 109 5.68 -8.12 -14.40
CA ALA A 109 6.25 -8.00 -15.74
C ALA A 109 5.90 -9.16 -16.71
N PRO A 110 5.95 -10.45 -16.33
CA PRO A 110 5.54 -11.54 -17.23
C PRO A 110 4.04 -11.56 -17.59
N GLY A 111 3.21 -10.85 -16.82
CA GLY A 111 1.77 -10.67 -17.05
C GLY A 111 1.44 -9.55 -18.04
N LEU A 112 2.44 -8.77 -18.47
CA LEU A 112 2.31 -7.55 -19.26
C LEU A 112 3.12 -7.67 -20.56
N ASP A 113 2.51 -7.30 -21.67
CA ASP A 113 3.13 -7.25 -22.99
C ASP A 113 2.80 -5.90 -23.63
N GLY A 114 3.73 -4.95 -23.60
CA GLY A 114 3.49 -3.58 -24.06
C GLY A 114 4.66 -2.65 -23.78
N ASP A 115 4.37 -1.35 -23.76
CA ASP A 115 5.35 -0.31 -23.47
C ASP A 115 5.96 -0.46 -22.05
N GLU A 116 7.07 0.23 -21.79
CA GLU A 116 7.61 0.39 -20.44
C GLU A 116 6.52 0.87 -19.48
N ILE A 117 6.46 0.24 -18.30
CA ILE A 117 5.49 0.61 -17.26
C ILE A 117 6.03 1.87 -16.61
N GLY A 118 5.29 2.97 -16.72
CA GLY A 118 5.61 4.20 -16.02
C GLY A 118 5.25 4.17 -14.54
N HIS A 119 5.28 5.34 -13.92
CA HIS A 119 4.99 5.52 -12.51
C HIS A 119 3.77 6.42 -12.32
N GLY A 120 2.88 6.04 -11.41
CA GLY A 120 1.71 6.85 -11.08
C GLY A 120 0.63 6.07 -10.35
N THR A 121 -0.34 6.80 -9.82
CA THR A 121 -1.51 6.22 -9.16
C THR A 121 -2.78 6.91 -9.64
N THR A 122 -3.80 6.12 -9.98
CA THR A 122 -5.16 6.59 -10.25
C THR A 122 -6.16 5.76 -9.47
N ASN A 123 -7.42 6.14 -9.48
CA ASN A 123 -8.48 5.36 -8.87
C ASN A 123 -9.74 5.47 -9.71
N VAL A 124 -10.31 4.32 -10.08
CA VAL A 124 -11.31 4.20 -11.15
C VAL A 124 -12.48 3.35 -10.68
N ASP A 125 -13.70 3.69 -11.09
CA ASP A 125 -14.88 2.88 -10.78
C ASP A 125 -14.93 1.67 -11.72
N VAL A 126 -14.95 0.45 -11.15
CA VAL A 126 -15.20 -0.75 -11.95
C VAL A 126 -16.71 -0.97 -12.03
N ASN A 127 -17.34 -0.14 -12.88
CA ASN A 127 -18.78 -0.08 -13.08
C ASN A 127 -19.34 -1.33 -13.79
N ASN A 128 -20.66 -1.38 -14.00
CA ASN A 128 -21.30 -2.52 -14.66
C ASN A 128 -20.82 -2.76 -16.11
N PRO A 129 -20.78 -1.75 -17.00
CA PRO A 129 -20.20 -1.90 -18.34
C PRO A 129 -18.80 -2.55 -18.35
N LEU A 130 -17.88 -2.08 -17.48
CA LEU A 130 -16.54 -2.67 -17.40
C LEU A 130 -16.58 -4.10 -16.86
N ARG A 131 -17.41 -4.37 -15.84
CA ARG A 131 -17.58 -5.74 -15.31
C ARG A 131 -18.09 -6.71 -16.36
N GLU A 132 -19.05 -6.26 -17.17
CA GLU A 132 -19.62 -7.03 -18.26
C GLU A 132 -18.58 -7.32 -19.33
N ALA A 133 -17.83 -6.30 -19.78
CA ALA A 133 -16.74 -6.47 -20.73
C ALA A 133 -15.69 -7.47 -20.24
N LEU A 134 -15.23 -7.33 -18.99
CA LEU A 134 -14.27 -8.26 -18.38
C LEU A 134 -14.83 -9.68 -18.22
N SER A 135 -16.13 -9.83 -17.96
CA SER A 135 -16.75 -11.14 -17.76
C SER A 135 -16.87 -11.98 -19.03
N ARG A 136 -16.86 -11.34 -20.20
CA ARG A 136 -16.98 -11.99 -21.50
C ARG A 136 -15.65 -12.47 -22.09
N ILE A 137 -14.52 -12.06 -21.51
CA ILE A 137 -13.18 -12.40 -22.01
C ILE A 137 -12.96 -13.92 -21.97
N GLY A 138 -12.76 -14.48 -23.16
CA GLY A 138 -12.35 -15.86 -23.41
C GLY A 138 -10.87 -16.10 -23.12
N THR A 139 -10.43 -17.34 -23.32
CA THR A 139 -9.03 -17.74 -23.10
C THR A 139 -8.08 -17.07 -24.10
N ASP A 140 -8.51 -16.98 -25.36
CA ASP A 140 -7.68 -16.49 -26.49
C ASP A 140 -8.03 -15.04 -26.90
N ASP A 141 -8.96 -14.40 -26.19
CA ASP A 141 -9.37 -13.02 -26.49
C ASP A 141 -8.28 -12.04 -26.06
N PRO A 142 -7.85 -11.10 -26.92
CA PRO A 142 -6.91 -10.07 -26.51
C PRO A 142 -7.57 -9.15 -25.48
N LEU A 143 -6.78 -8.76 -24.47
CA LEU A 143 -7.16 -7.75 -23.48
C LEU A 143 -6.10 -6.67 -23.49
N HIS A 144 -6.43 -5.52 -24.08
CA HIS A 144 -5.56 -4.35 -24.04
C HIS A 144 -5.99 -3.44 -22.89
N LEU A 145 -5.02 -3.01 -22.08
CA LEU A 145 -5.20 -2.13 -20.95
C LEU A 145 -4.39 -0.85 -21.15
N ARG A 146 -5.01 0.28 -20.84
CA ARG A 146 -4.35 1.59 -20.77
C ARG A 146 -4.65 2.21 -19.42
N VAL A 147 -3.62 2.74 -18.75
CA VAL A 147 -3.77 3.40 -17.46
C VAL A 147 -3.03 4.74 -17.46
N GLY A 148 -3.75 5.79 -17.08
CA GLY A 148 -3.23 7.14 -16.92
C GLY A 148 -3.68 7.76 -15.60
N PRO A 149 -3.28 9.02 -15.32
CA PRO A 149 -3.58 9.72 -14.08
C PRO A 149 -5.08 9.95 -13.86
N ASP A 150 -5.84 10.09 -14.96
CA ASP A 150 -7.25 10.50 -14.94
C ASP A 150 -8.21 9.41 -15.43
N GLU A 151 -7.71 8.31 -15.99
CA GLU A 151 -8.55 7.25 -16.53
C GLU A 151 -7.84 5.89 -16.63
N MET A 152 -8.66 4.84 -16.71
CA MET A 152 -8.27 3.49 -17.10
C MET A 152 -9.17 3.06 -18.25
N ALA A 153 -8.59 2.50 -19.31
CA ALA A 153 -9.35 1.96 -20.42
C ALA A 153 -9.03 0.47 -20.61
N VAL A 154 -10.08 -0.33 -20.77
CA VAL A 154 -10.01 -1.73 -21.16
C VAL A 154 -10.58 -1.85 -22.56
N THR A 155 -9.81 -2.40 -23.49
CA THR A 155 -10.25 -2.65 -24.86
C THR A 155 -10.29 -4.15 -25.11
N THR A 156 -11.47 -4.64 -25.46
CA THR A 156 -11.72 -6.03 -25.89
C THR A 156 -12.13 -6.03 -27.37
N LEU A 157 -12.46 -7.20 -27.91
CA LEU A 157 -13.03 -7.33 -29.26
C LEU A 157 -14.36 -6.58 -29.44
N ASP A 158 -15.12 -6.36 -28.36
CA ASP A 158 -16.37 -5.59 -28.34
C ASP A 158 -16.14 -4.07 -28.37
N GLY A 159 -14.88 -3.63 -28.25
CA GLY A 159 -14.48 -2.22 -28.22
C GLY A 159 -13.95 -1.73 -26.86
N PRO A 160 -13.64 -0.42 -26.74
CA PRO A 160 -13.09 0.16 -25.53
C PRO A 160 -14.17 0.52 -24.50
N VAL A 161 -13.88 0.24 -23.23
CA VAL A 161 -14.59 0.75 -22.04
C VAL A 161 -13.61 1.63 -21.27
N VAL A 162 -13.99 2.90 -21.04
CA VAL A 162 -13.14 3.90 -20.38
C VAL A 162 -13.75 4.30 -19.05
N GLU A 163 -12.99 4.11 -17.97
CA GLU A 163 -13.35 4.50 -16.62
C GLU A 163 -12.55 5.73 -16.19
N LYS A 164 -13.27 6.75 -15.73
CA LYS A 164 -12.67 8.00 -15.26
C LYS A 164 -12.25 7.89 -13.81
N LYS A 165 -11.35 8.79 -13.43
CA LYS A 165 -10.96 8.99 -12.05
C LYS A 165 -12.15 9.46 -11.21
N VAL A 166 -12.27 8.89 -10.03
CA VAL A 166 -13.35 9.11 -9.08
C VAL A 166 -12.77 9.57 -7.72
N PRO A 167 -13.56 9.95 -6.70
CA PRO A 167 -13.01 10.28 -5.39
C PRO A 167 -12.83 9.03 -4.51
N LEU A 168 -11.69 8.90 -3.83
CA LEU A 168 -11.47 7.80 -2.87
C LEU A 168 -12.20 8.00 -1.54
N PRO A 169 -12.82 6.96 -0.95
CA PRO A 169 -13.42 7.05 0.38
C PRO A 169 -12.38 7.28 1.50
N ASP A 170 -12.61 8.25 2.38
CA ASP A 170 -11.74 8.57 3.55
C ASP A 170 -11.39 7.34 4.41
N ARG A 171 -12.32 6.39 4.55
CA ARG A 171 -12.10 5.18 5.34
C ARG A 171 -11.04 4.27 4.72
N TRP A 172 -10.89 4.25 3.39
CA TRP A 172 -9.88 3.45 2.70
C TRP A 172 -8.49 4.02 2.92
N LEU A 173 -8.35 5.35 2.89
CA LEU A 173 -7.08 6.02 3.18
C LEU A 173 -6.48 5.60 4.52
N ARG A 174 -7.30 5.60 5.59
CA ARG A 174 -6.88 5.04 6.89
C ARG A 174 -6.62 3.54 6.83
N GLY A 175 -7.48 2.80 6.12
CA GLY A 175 -7.33 1.36 5.95
C GLY A 175 -6.00 0.96 5.31
N PHE A 176 -5.56 1.69 4.29
CA PHE A 176 -4.29 1.47 3.58
C PHE A 176 -3.08 1.55 4.52
N ALA A 177 -3.03 2.59 5.35
CA ALA A 177 -1.97 2.78 6.33
C ALA A 177 -1.95 1.67 7.41
N GLU A 178 -3.12 1.23 7.86
CA GLU A 178 -3.27 0.19 8.88
C GLU A 178 -2.98 -1.21 8.31
N ALA A 179 -3.36 -1.46 7.05
CA ALA A 179 -3.09 -2.72 6.37
C ALA A 179 -1.60 -2.94 6.16
N GLN A 180 -0.82 -1.91 5.79
CA GLN A 180 0.63 -2.05 5.67
C GLN A 180 1.32 -2.32 7.02
N VAL A 181 0.91 -1.64 8.10
CA VAL A 181 1.46 -1.87 9.45
C VAL A 181 1.20 -3.30 9.88
N THR A 182 -0.01 -3.79 9.58
CA THR A 182 -0.41 -5.16 9.88
C THR A 182 0.40 -6.17 9.06
N ALA A 183 0.48 -5.98 7.75
CA ALA A 183 1.15 -6.90 6.82
C ALA A 183 2.67 -6.94 7.00
N ALA A 184 3.29 -5.86 7.47
CA ALA A 184 4.72 -5.79 7.76
C ALA A 184 5.18 -6.77 8.85
N GLY A 185 4.27 -7.25 9.70
CA GLY A 185 4.54 -8.25 10.73
C GLY A 185 4.23 -9.69 10.30
N PHE A 186 3.95 -9.96 9.02
CA PHE A 186 3.59 -11.30 8.54
C PHE A 186 4.79 -12.06 7.98
N ASP A 187 4.80 -13.37 8.21
CA ASP A 187 5.68 -14.31 7.53
C ASP A 187 4.87 -15.26 6.66
N LEU A 188 5.51 -15.89 5.67
CA LEU A 188 4.93 -17.03 4.95
C LEU A 188 4.80 -18.22 5.91
N ARG A 189 3.59 -18.78 6.00
CA ARG A 189 3.24 -19.89 6.91
C ARG A 189 2.91 -21.18 6.20
N ALA A 190 2.36 -21.09 5.01
CA ALA A 190 2.05 -22.24 4.19
C ALA A 190 2.08 -21.87 2.71
N GLU A 191 2.46 -22.83 1.88
CA GLU A 191 2.24 -22.80 0.43
C GLU A 191 1.55 -24.10 0.02
N LEU A 192 0.39 -23.99 -0.62
CA LEU A 192 -0.43 -25.11 -1.06
C LEU A 192 -0.34 -25.20 -2.58
N PRO A 193 -0.11 -26.39 -3.15
CA PRO A 193 -0.27 -26.61 -4.59
C PRO A 193 -1.72 -26.35 -5.03
N ALA A 194 -1.91 -26.02 -6.31
CA ALA A 194 -3.21 -25.72 -6.93
C ALA A 194 -4.36 -26.66 -6.48
N ALA A 195 -4.16 -27.98 -6.55
CA ALA A 195 -5.18 -28.96 -6.18
C ALA A 195 -5.62 -28.86 -4.71
N GLU A 196 -4.66 -28.64 -3.80
CA GLU A 196 -4.93 -28.47 -2.36
C GLU A 196 -5.55 -27.10 -2.09
N ALA A 197 -5.13 -26.05 -2.79
CA ALA A 197 -5.75 -24.73 -2.73
C ALA A 197 -7.24 -24.78 -3.11
N VAL A 198 -7.56 -25.47 -4.22
CA VAL A 198 -8.95 -25.70 -4.66
C VAL A 198 -9.75 -26.46 -3.61
N ARG A 199 -9.21 -27.56 -3.09
CA ARG A 199 -9.88 -28.37 -2.05
C ARG A 199 -10.15 -27.55 -0.80
N PHE A 200 -9.15 -26.80 -0.33
CA PHE A 200 -9.25 -25.96 0.86
C PHE A 200 -10.29 -24.85 0.68
N LEU A 201 -10.19 -24.03 -0.36
CA LEU A 201 -11.11 -22.90 -0.56
C LEU A 201 -12.56 -23.35 -0.82
N ARG A 202 -12.77 -24.54 -1.41
CA ARG A 202 -14.11 -25.11 -1.60
C ARG A 202 -14.68 -25.74 -0.34
N SER A 203 -13.85 -26.17 0.61
CA SER A 203 -14.32 -26.76 1.88
C SER A 203 -14.68 -25.71 2.93
N LEU A 204 -14.29 -24.44 2.72
CA LEU A 204 -14.65 -23.35 3.61
C LEU A 204 -16.19 -23.18 3.71
N PRO A 205 -16.73 -22.94 4.92
CA PRO A 205 -18.16 -22.72 5.10
C PRO A 205 -18.67 -21.57 4.22
N ARG A 206 -19.74 -21.82 3.45
CA ARG A 206 -20.39 -20.80 2.64
C ARG A 206 -21.51 -20.14 3.44
N GLY A 207 -21.33 -18.87 3.78
CA GLY A 207 -22.41 -18.02 4.31
C GLY A 207 -22.15 -17.46 5.71
N THR A 208 -22.69 -16.26 5.93
CA THR A 208 -22.80 -15.64 7.25
C THR A 208 -23.91 -16.34 8.02
N VAL A 209 -23.58 -17.17 9.02
CA VAL A 209 -24.59 -17.53 10.03
C VAL A 209 -25.01 -16.23 10.71
N ARG A 210 -26.25 -15.79 10.45
CA ARG A 210 -26.84 -14.56 11.00
C ARG A 210 -26.47 -14.38 12.47
N GLY A 211 -25.74 -13.32 12.79
CA GLY A 211 -25.54 -12.86 14.17
C GLY A 211 -24.60 -13.68 15.05
N ARG A 212 -23.99 -14.77 14.56
CA ARG A 212 -22.87 -15.41 15.26
C ARG A 212 -21.61 -15.16 14.45
N SER A 213 -20.82 -14.19 14.89
CA SER A 213 -19.37 -14.20 14.67
C SER A 213 -18.86 -15.54 15.20
N GLY A 214 -18.90 -16.59 14.38
CA GLY A 214 -18.13 -17.79 14.64
C GLY A 214 -16.71 -17.29 14.86
N GLY A 215 -16.19 -17.49 16.07
CA GLY A 215 -14.89 -16.95 16.46
C GLY A 215 -13.83 -17.31 15.43
N ALA A 216 -12.72 -16.56 15.43
CA ALA A 216 -11.60 -16.82 14.54
C ALA A 216 -11.31 -18.31 14.41
N GLN A 217 -11.46 -18.84 13.19
CA GLN A 217 -10.98 -20.18 12.89
C GLN A 217 -9.46 -20.10 12.78
N TRP A 218 -8.80 -21.21 13.07
CA TRP A 218 -7.36 -21.31 12.91
C TRP A 218 -7.07 -22.45 11.94
N VAL A 219 -6.05 -22.29 11.13
CA VAL A 219 -5.56 -23.34 10.24
C VAL A 219 -4.08 -23.57 10.49
N VAL A 220 -3.63 -24.80 10.42
CA VAL A 220 -2.22 -25.15 10.58
C VAL A 220 -1.76 -25.94 9.35
N PRO A 221 -0.52 -25.72 8.85
CA PRO A 221 0.09 -26.58 7.85
C PRO A 221 0.06 -28.05 8.30
N SER A 222 -0.40 -28.92 7.43
CA SER A 222 -0.46 -30.37 7.69
C SER A 222 -0.26 -31.13 6.39
N GLY A 223 0.93 -31.73 6.21
CA GLY A 223 1.31 -32.34 4.94
C GLY A 223 1.38 -31.28 3.82
N ARG A 224 0.63 -31.51 2.73
CA ARG A 224 0.55 -30.58 1.58
C ARG A 224 -0.61 -29.58 1.67
N GLY A 225 -1.40 -29.63 2.75
CA GLY A 225 -2.62 -28.84 2.90
C GLY A 225 -2.71 -28.12 4.23
N LEU A 226 -3.90 -27.59 4.51
CA LEU A 226 -4.23 -26.91 5.76
C LEU A 226 -5.29 -27.70 6.51
N ARG A 227 -5.08 -27.85 7.81
CA ARG A 227 -6.04 -28.47 8.72
C ARG A 227 -6.64 -27.42 9.65
N PRO A 228 -7.97 -27.35 9.80
CA PRO A 228 -8.60 -26.51 10.81
C PRO A 228 -8.22 -26.93 12.24
N THR A 229 -8.04 -25.95 13.10
CA THR A 229 -7.86 -26.09 14.55
C THR A 229 -8.73 -25.07 15.27
N THR A 230 -9.13 -25.40 16.50
CA THR A 230 -9.97 -24.55 17.35
C THR A 230 -9.16 -23.63 18.24
N ARG A 231 -7.83 -23.76 18.26
CA ARG A 231 -6.93 -22.98 19.12
C ARG A 231 -5.73 -22.44 18.34
N PRO A 232 -5.20 -21.28 18.74
CA PRO A 232 -3.93 -20.77 18.26
C PRO A 232 -2.80 -21.69 18.74
N VAL A 233 -2.21 -22.45 17.82
CA VAL A 233 -1.03 -23.29 18.07
C VAL A 233 0.17 -22.72 17.31
N PRO A 234 1.42 -23.03 17.69
CA PRO A 234 2.58 -22.63 16.91
C PRO A 234 2.44 -23.01 15.43
N GLY A 235 2.70 -22.05 14.53
CA GLY A 235 2.54 -22.23 13.08
C GLY A 235 1.11 -22.08 12.55
N ALA A 236 0.11 -21.90 13.41
CA ALA A 236 -1.26 -21.64 12.96
C ALA A 236 -1.42 -20.23 12.36
N VAL A 237 -2.32 -20.11 11.40
CA VAL A 237 -2.78 -18.85 10.83
C VAL A 237 -4.24 -18.64 11.18
N CYS A 238 -4.57 -17.42 11.61
CA CYS A 238 -5.93 -17.01 11.88
C CYS A 238 -6.70 -16.84 10.56
N LEU A 239 -7.90 -17.41 10.50
CA LEU A 239 -8.88 -17.23 9.43
C LEU A 239 -10.16 -16.62 10.03
N PRO A 240 -10.19 -15.29 10.21
CA PRO A 240 -11.33 -14.61 10.80
C PRO A 240 -12.43 -14.41 9.74
N GLY A 241 -13.46 -15.26 9.76
CA GLY A 241 -14.57 -15.21 8.81
C GLY A 241 -14.19 -15.78 7.44
N PRO A 242 -14.23 -17.12 7.25
CA PRO A 242 -13.83 -17.78 6.00
C PRO A 242 -14.55 -17.29 4.73
N ASP A 243 -15.80 -16.83 4.88
CA ASP A 243 -16.60 -16.23 3.80
C ASP A 243 -15.94 -14.98 3.20
N ARG A 244 -15.03 -14.32 3.93
CA ARG A 244 -14.26 -13.17 3.46
C ARG A 244 -13.24 -13.52 2.38
N LEU A 245 -12.95 -14.81 2.16
CA LEU A 245 -12.11 -15.30 1.07
C LEU A 245 -12.89 -15.60 -0.23
N ILE A 246 -14.19 -15.32 -0.27
CA ILE A 246 -15.04 -15.68 -1.42
C ILE A 246 -14.53 -15.12 -2.76
N ALA A 247 -13.89 -13.95 -2.77
CA ALA A 247 -13.37 -13.34 -4.00
C ALA A 247 -12.25 -14.17 -4.65
N LEU A 248 -11.50 -14.98 -3.87
CA LEU A 248 -10.50 -15.89 -4.43
C LEU A 248 -11.13 -16.99 -5.31
N GLN A 249 -12.42 -17.31 -5.13
CA GLN A 249 -13.09 -18.31 -5.97
C GLN A 249 -13.10 -17.92 -7.44
N ARG A 250 -13.04 -16.62 -7.75
CA ARG A 250 -13.08 -16.10 -9.12
C ARG A 250 -11.86 -16.48 -9.94
N VAL A 251 -10.69 -16.56 -9.28
CA VAL A 251 -9.40 -16.91 -9.89
C VAL A 251 -8.98 -18.35 -9.63
N LEU A 252 -9.75 -19.10 -8.83
CA LEU A 252 -9.34 -20.40 -8.31
C LEU A 252 -9.01 -21.45 -9.39
N ARG A 253 -9.65 -21.38 -10.56
CA ARG A 253 -9.35 -22.29 -11.68
C ARG A 253 -7.99 -22.02 -12.34
N HIS A 254 -7.44 -20.83 -12.12
CA HIS A 254 -6.18 -20.34 -12.68
C HIS A 254 -5.03 -20.38 -11.67
N ALA A 255 -5.34 -20.63 -10.40
CA ALA A 255 -4.36 -20.61 -9.33
C ALA A 255 -3.36 -21.78 -9.47
N THR A 256 -2.07 -21.46 -9.47
CA THR A 256 -0.98 -22.44 -9.47
C THR A 256 -0.57 -22.82 -8.04
N ALA A 257 -0.75 -21.90 -7.09
CA ALA A 257 -0.55 -22.11 -5.67
C ALA A 257 -1.42 -21.16 -4.82
N LEU A 258 -1.55 -21.48 -3.52
CA LEU A 258 -2.09 -20.59 -2.51
C LEU A 258 -1.06 -20.41 -1.39
N ARG A 259 -0.59 -19.18 -1.19
CA ARG A 259 0.29 -18.83 -0.07
C ARG A 259 -0.50 -18.18 1.05
N VAL A 260 -0.13 -18.53 2.27
CA VAL A 260 -0.81 -18.08 3.48
C VAL A 260 0.20 -17.42 4.39
N TYR A 261 -0.12 -16.19 4.82
CA TYR A 261 0.73 -15.36 5.64
C TYR A 261 0.02 -14.98 6.93
N GLY A 262 0.80 -14.83 8.00
CA GLY A 262 0.29 -14.34 9.27
C GLY A 262 1.41 -14.02 10.24
N PRO A 263 1.10 -13.30 11.34
CA PRO A 263 2.06 -12.97 12.37
C PRO A 263 2.32 -14.17 13.29
N PRO A 264 3.40 -14.16 14.08
CA PRO A 264 3.63 -15.21 15.08
C PRO A 264 2.47 -15.21 16.08
N VAL A 265 2.07 -16.42 16.47
CA VAL A 265 0.99 -16.62 17.44
C VAL A 265 1.54 -16.35 18.83
N THR A 266 1.13 -15.24 19.45
CA THR A 266 1.60 -14.80 20.77
C THR A 266 0.52 -14.81 21.85
N GLY A 267 -0.65 -15.37 21.55
CA GLY A 267 -1.77 -15.52 22.50
C GLY A 267 -3.06 -15.98 21.83
N ASP A 268 -4.17 -15.86 22.57
CA ASP A 268 -5.48 -16.40 22.17
C ASP A 268 -6.36 -15.42 21.36
N THR A 269 -5.86 -14.23 21.06
CA THR A 269 -6.63 -13.21 20.32
C THR A 269 -6.66 -13.53 18.83
N ALA A 270 -7.79 -13.25 18.18
CA ALA A 270 -7.88 -13.28 16.73
C ALA A 270 -6.84 -12.32 16.12
N LEU A 271 -6.14 -12.79 15.08
CA LEU A 271 -5.09 -12.06 14.37
C LEU A 271 -5.50 -11.83 12.91
N ALA A 272 -4.85 -10.85 12.27
CA ALA A 272 -4.96 -10.68 10.84
C ALA A 272 -4.17 -11.77 10.09
N GLY A 273 -4.50 -11.99 8.83
CA GLY A 273 -3.76 -12.90 7.95
C GLY A 273 -3.98 -12.55 6.49
N ALA A 274 -3.07 -12.97 5.62
CA ALA A 274 -3.17 -12.76 4.17
C ALA A 274 -3.16 -14.07 3.40
N TRP A 275 -3.92 -14.09 2.31
CA TRP A 275 -4.15 -15.25 1.46
C TRP A 275 -3.90 -14.85 0.00
N GLU A 276 -2.82 -15.36 -0.58
CA GLU A 276 -2.35 -15.03 -1.93
C GLU A 276 -2.59 -16.20 -2.88
N ALA A 277 -3.44 -16.00 -3.88
CA ALA A 277 -3.50 -16.89 -5.03
C ALA A 277 -2.39 -16.50 -6.01
N VAL A 278 -1.46 -17.44 -6.25
CA VAL A 278 -0.43 -17.31 -7.28
C VAL A 278 -1.05 -17.68 -8.62
N LEU A 279 -0.86 -16.82 -9.61
CA LEU A 279 -1.49 -16.89 -10.93
C LEU A 279 -0.41 -16.75 -12.02
N PRO A 280 -0.66 -17.20 -13.26
CA PRO A 280 0.23 -16.91 -14.38
C PRO A 280 0.49 -15.40 -14.52
N GLY A 281 1.74 -14.97 -14.33
CA GLY A 281 2.16 -13.56 -14.40
C GLY A 281 1.56 -12.62 -13.34
N MET A 282 0.82 -13.14 -12.34
CA MET A 282 0.01 -12.33 -11.43
C MET A 282 -0.03 -12.89 -10.00
N ARG A 283 -0.39 -12.05 -9.03
CA ARG A 283 -0.68 -12.46 -7.64
C ARG A 283 -1.92 -11.74 -7.14
N LEU A 284 -2.90 -12.48 -6.62
CA LEU A 284 -4.09 -11.89 -5.97
C LEU A 284 -4.06 -12.17 -4.47
N THR A 285 -3.90 -11.12 -3.67
CA THR A 285 -3.77 -11.23 -2.20
C THR A 285 -4.98 -10.62 -1.51
N LEU A 286 -5.63 -11.39 -0.64
CA LEU A 286 -6.65 -10.91 0.29
C LEU A 286 -6.10 -10.87 1.71
N THR A 287 -6.03 -9.68 2.29
CA THR A 287 -5.63 -9.47 3.68
C THR A 287 -6.88 -9.25 4.54
N LEU A 288 -7.03 -10.06 5.57
CA LEU A 288 -8.17 -10.05 6.47
C LEU A 288 -7.80 -9.37 7.78
N SER A 289 -8.57 -8.35 8.17
CA SER A 289 -8.51 -7.79 9.52
C SER A 289 -8.90 -8.84 10.58
N PRO A 290 -8.49 -8.66 11.87
CA PRO A 290 -8.64 -9.67 12.91
C PRO A 290 -10.08 -10.13 13.22
N ASP A 291 -11.10 -9.37 12.84
CA ASP A 291 -12.50 -9.73 13.04
C ASP A 291 -13.38 -9.12 11.93
N ALA A 292 -14.47 -9.78 11.56
CA ALA A 292 -15.37 -9.28 10.52
C ALA A 292 -16.00 -7.92 10.88
N SER A 293 -16.27 -7.69 12.17
CA SER A 293 -16.81 -6.42 12.70
C SER A 293 -15.73 -5.32 12.84
N ARG A 294 -14.45 -5.65 12.67
CA ARG A 294 -13.31 -4.74 12.82
C ARG A 294 -12.69 -4.43 11.46
N GLY A 295 -12.94 -3.26 10.91
CA GLY A 295 -12.20 -2.78 9.74
C GLY A 295 -10.79 -2.28 10.09
N PHE A 296 -9.84 -2.38 9.15
CA PHE A 296 -8.45 -1.92 9.30
C PHE A 296 -8.36 -0.46 9.77
N SER A 297 -9.20 0.43 9.22
CA SER A 297 -9.21 1.85 9.55
C SER A 297 -9.40 2.22 11.04
N GLY A 298 -9.76 1.26 11.89
CA GLY A 298 -9.92 1.46 13.33
C GLY A 298 -8.89 0.73 14.20
N GLU A 299 -7.89 0.08 13.61
CA GLU A 299 -6.93 -0.76 14.34
C GLU A 299 -5.88 0.05 15.11
N GLY A 300 -5.53 1.26 14.68
CA GLY A 300 -4.70 2.20 15.44
C GLY A 300 -3.22 1.85 15.53
N GLY A 301 -2.70 0.99 14.64
CA GLY A 301 -1.29 0.65 14.58
C GLY A 301 -0.41 1.83 14.16
N VAL A 302 -0.99 2.82 13.47
CA VAL A 302 -0.26 4.02 13.01
C VAL A 302 -0.08 5.09 14.10
N LEU A 303 -0.82 5.00 15.21
CA LEU A 303 -0.97 6.10 16.17
C LEU A 303 0.34 6.50 16.85
N ASP A 304 1.24 5.55 17.09
CA ASP A 304 2.50 5.80 17.78
C ASP A 304 3.52 6.56 16.93
N ALA A 305 3.53 6.30 15.62
CA ALA A 305 4.35 7.04 14.66
C ALA A 305 3.77 8.44 14.39
N LEU A 306 2.44 8.58 14.42
CA LEU A 306 1.78 9.88 14.28
C LEU A 306 1.93 10.78 15.51
N ALA A 307 2.22 10.21 16.68
CA ALA A 307 2.31 10.95 17.94
C ALA A 307 3.62 11.72 18.16
N THR A 308 4.51 11.80 17.14
CA THR A 308 5.85 12.40 17.28
C THR A 308 6.23 13.25 16.07
N ASP A 309 6.84 14.40 16.36
CA ASP A 309 7.43 15.29 15.36
C ASP A 309 8.72 14.72 14.74
N GLU A 310 9.50 13.91 15.49
CA GLU A 310 10.69 13.24 14.95
C GLU A 310 10.35 12.33 13.74
N ALA A 311 9.28 11.53 13.86
CA ALA A 311 8.79 10.73 12.75
C ALA A 311 8.24 11.59 11.60
N ALA A 312 7.91 12.85 11.87
CA ALA A 312 7.48 13.79 10.86
C ALA A 312 8.59 14.24 9.93
N GLU A 313 9.68 14.69 10.54
CA GLU A 313 10.90 15.10 9.84
C GLU A 313 11.52 13.92 9.10
N ASP A 314 11.58 12.74 9.73
CA ASP A 314 12.09 11.53 9.08
C ASP A 314 11.25 11.13 7.87
N ALA A 315 9.92 11.31 7.93
CA ALA A 315 9.05 11.02 6.80
C ALA A 315 9.32 11.95 5.62
N GLU A 316 9.63 13.23 5.84
CA GLU A 316 9.99 14.17 4.77
C GLU A 316 11.32 13.79 4.11
N LEU A 317 12.31 13.35 4.89
CA LEU A 317 13.58 12.86 4.35
C LEU A 317 13.38 11.56 3.55
N ILE A 318 12.74 10.55 4.13
CA ILE A 318 12.53 9.25 3.49
C ILE A 318 11.67 9.39 2.23
N ALA A 319 10.69 10.30 2.23
CA ALA A 319 9.86 10.64 1.08
C ALA A 319 10.65 10.99 -0.19
N VAL A 320 11.80 11.66 -0.05
CA VAL A 320 12.67 12.05 -1.17
C VAL A 320 13.43 10.84 -1.71
N LEU A 321 13.74 9.88 -0.84
CA LEU A 321 14.52 8.68 -1.16
C LEU A 321 13.69 7.53 -1.75
N LEU A 322 12.36 7.61 -1.74
CA LEU A 322 11.49 6.52 -2.24
C LEU A 322 11.59 6.29 -3.75
N ALA A 323 11.94 7.33 -4.54
CA ALA A 323 12.24 7.27 -5.97
C ALA A 323 11.26 6.46 -6.87
N TRP A 324 10.01 6.29 -6.46
CA TRP A 324 9.02 5.43 -7.13
C TRP A 324 9.38 3.94 -7.25
N GLU A 325 10.29 3.47 -6.40
CA GLU A 325 10.78 2.08 -6.41
C GLU A 325 9.63 1.06 -6.20
N PRO A 326 9.57 -0.01 -7.02
CA PRO A 326 8.59 -1.09 -6.85
C PRO A 326 8.81 -1.91 -5.60
N ARG A 327 10.04 -1.88 -5.08
CA ARG A 327 10.49 -2.54 -3.86
C ARG A 327 11.38 -1.58 -3.07
N VAL A 328 10.92 -1.21 -1.89
CA VAL A 328 11.58 -0.30 -0.96
C VAL A 328 12.06 -1.10 0.24
N ASP A 329 13.37 -1.24 0.38
CA ASP A 329 14.01 -1.94 1.50
C ASP A 329 14.35 -0.97 2.65
N VAL A 330 14.11 -1.42 3.89
CA VAL A 330 14.35 -0.59 5.08
C VAL A 330 15.84 -0.40 5.35
N GLY A 331 16.66 -1.41 5.07
CA GLY A 331 18.11 -1.37 5.27
C GLY A 331 18.78 -0.42 4.28
N GLU A 332 18.37 -0.47 3.01
CA GLU A 332 18.86 0.46 1.98
C GLU A 332 18.49 1.91 2.31
N LEU A 333 17.24 2.16 2.71
CA LEU A 333 16.81 3.49 3.16
C LEU A 333 17.56 3.95 4.41
N ALA A 334 17.84 3.05 5.36
CA ALA A 334 18.62 3.38 6.55
C ALA A 334 20.05 3.80 6.18
N ALA A 335 20.69 3.08 5.25
CA ALA A 335 22.01 3.41 4.75
C ALA A 335 22.03 4.76 4.00
N ALA A 336 21.04 5.01 3.14
CA ALA A 336 20.96 6.23 2.34
C ALA A 336 20.61 7.48 3.17
N SER A 337 19.74 7.33 4.18
CA SER A 337 19.30 8.44 5.04
C SER A 337 20.21 8.69 6.26
N GLY A 338 21.03 7.71 6.63
CA GLY A 338 21.77 7.71 7.90
C GLY A 338 20.90 7.49 9.14
N LEU A 339 19.60 7.18 8.97
CA LEU A 339 18.69 6.91 10.08
C LEU A 339 18.75 5.45 10.53
N PRO A 340 18.57 5.16 11.83
CA PRO A 340 18.40 3.78 12.29
C PRO A 340 17.12 3.18 11.70
N ALA A 341 17.13 1.87 11.44
CA ALA A 341 16.02 1.16 10.80
C ALA A 341 14.67 1.31 11.54
N GLU A 342 14.67 1.52 12.86
CA GLU A 342 13.46 1.83 13.64
C GLU A 342 12.83 3.16 13.22
N ARG A 343 13.63 4.20 13.05
CA ARG A 343 13.17 5.52 12.60
C ARG A 343 12.69 5.49 11.15
N VAL A 344 13.39 4.76 10.28
CA VAL A 344 12.93 4.53 8.89
C VAL A 344 11.56 3.83 8.87
N ARG A 345 11.36 2.80 9.71
CA ARG A 345 10.04 2.16 9.83
C ARG A 345 8.97 3.13 10.32
N ALA A 346 9.25 3.94 11.34
CA ALA A 346 8.31 4.95 11.83
C ALA A 346 7.95 5.98 10.74
N ALA A 347 8.93 6.42 9.96
CA ALA A 347 8.76 7.31 8.81
C ALA A 347 7.88 6.68 7.72
N LEU A 348 8.11 5.42 7.36
CA LEU A 348 7.29 4.68 6.39
C LEU A 348 5.84 4.48 6.88
N VAL A 349 5.65 4.22 8.18
CA VAL A 349 4.31 4.19 8.78
C VAL A 349 3.61 5.53 8.58
N ARG A 350 4.30 6.65 8.86
CA ARG A 350 3.76 8.00 8.67
C ARG A 350 3.46 8.28 7.19
N LEU A 351 4.35 7.92 6.28
CA LEU A 351 4.16 8.08 4.83
C LEU A 351 2.95 7.30 4.30
N GLY A 352 2.68 6.12 4.84
CA GLY A 352 1.46 5.39 4.46
C GLY A 352 0.18 6.05 4.97
N THR A 353 0.23 6.80 6.08
CA THR A 353 -0.92 7.61 6.50
C THR A 353 -1.22 8.75 5.53
N SER A 354 -0.21 9.26 4.80
CA SER A 354 -0.39 10.17 3.66
C SER A 354 -0.60 9.43 2.32
N GLY A 355 -0.80 8.11 2.35
CA GLY A 355 -1.05 7.32 1.16
C GLY A 355 0.13 7.18 0.22
N ARG A 356 1.38 7.36 0.71
CA ARG A 356 2.58 7.37 -0.12
C ARG A 356 3.31 6.03 -0.25
N VAL A 357 3.00 5.08 0.63
CA VAL A 357 3.60 3.74 0.59
C VAL A 357 2.55 2.67 0.89
N GLY A 358 2.75 1.49 0.32
CA GLY A 358 2.09 0.24 0.70
C GLY A 358 3.12 -0.83 1.05
N TYR A 359 2.66 -2.05 1.37
CA TYR A 359 3.54 -3.16 1.74
C TYR A 359 3.20 -4.43 0.95
N ASP A 360 4.21 -5.07 0.35
CA ASP A 360 4.12 -6.34 -0.34
C ASP A 360 4.58 -7.49 0.57
N THR A 361 3.62 -8.29 1.04
CA THR A 361 3.89 -9.45 1.90
C THR A 361 4.71 -10.53 1.20
N ALA A 362 4.58 -10.69 -0.12
CA ALA A 362 5.31 -11.70 -0.87
C ALA A 362 6.80 -11.35 -0.99
N GLU A 363 7.10 -10.06 -1.09
CA GLU A 363 8.48 -9.54 -1.23
C GLU A 363 9.06 -9.04 0.09
N ALA A 364 8.26 -9.04 1.17
CA ALA A 364 8.59 -8.50 2.48
C ALA A 364 9.18 -7.08 2.40
N ALA A 365 8.58 -6.23 1.55
CA ALA A 365 9.10 -4.92 1.22
C ALA A 365 7.99 -3.88 1.10
N TYR A 366 8.33 -2.62 1.32
CA TYR A 366 7.43 -1.51 1.00
C TYR A 366 7.42 -1.27 -0.51
N PHE A 367 6.41 -0.56 -1.00
CA PHE A 367 6.40 -0.05 -2.37
C PHE A 367 5.86 1.37 -2.38
N HIS A 368 6.35 2.22 -3.29
CA HIS A 368 5.83 3.58 -3.44
C HIS A 368 4.45 3.58 -4.11
N ARG A 369 3.55 4.46 -3.66
CA ARG A 369 2.32 4.82 -4.38
C ARG A 369 2.01 6.28 -4.10
N GLU A 370 1.05 6.89 -4.79
CA GLU A 370 0.64 8.26 -4.44
C GLU A 370 -0.88 8.42 -4.47
N LEU A 371 -1.53 8.21 -3.32
CA LEU A 371 -2.97 8.48 -3.20
C LEU A 371 -3.22 10.00 -3.15
N PRO A 372 -4.32 10.51 -3.73
CA PRO A 372 -4.68 11.93 -3.64
C PRO A 372 -4.93 12.33 -2.18
N TYR A 373 -3.95 12.96 -1.53
CA TYR A 373 -3.96 13.31 -0.11
C TYR A 373 -3.74 14.82 0.09
N ASP A 374 -4.58 15.42 0.94
CA ASP A 374 -4.30 16.75 1.52
C ASP A 374 -3.45 16.60 2.79
N ALA A 375 -2.37 17.37 2.91
CA ALA A 375 -1.53 17.41 4.10
C ALA A 375 -2.35 17.68 5.39
N GLY A 376 -1.99 17.00 6.48
CA GLY A 376 -2.62 17.16 7.81
C GLY A 376 -3.98 16.46 8.01
N ARG A 377 -4.52 15.77 7.00
CA ARG A 377 -5.80 15.04 7.12
C ARG A 377 -5.71 13.79 8.00
N ALA A 378 -4.53 13.16 8.08
CA ALA A 378 -4.29 11.99 8.93
C ALA A 378 -4.53 12.26 10.44
N GLU A 379 -4.09 13.41 10.97
CA GLU A 379 -4.30 13.77 12.38
C GLU A 379 -5.77 14.07 12.69
N ARG A 380 -6.45 14.82 11.80
CA ARG A 380 -7.88 15.14 11.94
C ARG A 380 -8.76 13.89 12.01
N HIS A 381 -8.35 12.86 11.30
CA HIS A 381 -9.07 11.60 11.12
C HIS A 381 -8.82 10.54 12.19
N ASN A 382 -7.97 10.83 13.19
CA ASN A 382 -7.67 9.93 14.30
C ASN A 382 -8.18 10.50 15.63
N PRO A 383 -9.44 10.20 16.03
CA PRO A 383 -10.03 10.74 17.26
C PRO A 383 -9.21 10.48 18.52
N ARG A 384 -8.58 9.29 18.61
CA ARG A 384 -7.72 8.92 19.75
C ARG A 384 -6.47 9.79 19.83
N LEU A 385 -5.85 10.09 18.68
CA LEU A 385 -4.67 10.96 18.61
C LEU A 385 -5.06 12.40 18.96
N ARG A 386 -6.16 12.90 18.40
CA ARG A 386 -6.71 14.23 18.73
C ARG A 386 -7.00 14.39 20.21
N SER A 387 -7.70 13.43 20.83
CA SER A 387 -7.95 13.49 22.27
C SER A 387 -6.67 13.38 23.10
N ALA A 388 -5.64 12.68 22.62
CA ALA A 388 -4.35 12.63 23.30
C ALA A 388 -3.65 14.00 23.27
N HIS A 389 -3.60 14.66 22.11
CA HIS A 389 -3.07 16.03 22.01
C HIS A 389 -3.85 17.02 22.88
N ALA A 390 -5.18 16.91 22.94
CA ALA A 390 -5.99 17.76 23.80
C ALA A 390 -5.64 17.59 25.29
N LEU A 391 -5.43 16.34 25.75
CA LEU A 391 -4.99 16.05 27.12
C LEU A 391 -3.61 16.65 27.41
N VAL A 392 -2.67 16.55 26.47
CA VAL A 392 -1.33 17.14 26.61
C VAL A 392 -1.41 18.67 26.64
N GLY A 393 -2.16 19.28 25.71
CA GLY A 393 -2.34 20.73 25.64
C GLY A 393 -3.04 21.32 26.86
N ALA A 394 -3.89 20.54 27.54
CA ALA A 394 -4.53 20.92 28.79
C ALA A 394 -3.63 20.74 30.04
N GLY A 395 -2.40 20.25 29.87
CA GLY A 395 -1.52 19.95 31.01
C GLY A 395 -2.04 18.82 31.90
N ALA A 396 -2.90 17.94 31.37
CA ALA A 396 -3.65 16.96 32.13
C ALA A 396 -2.84 15.69 32.49
N VAL A 397 -1.56 15.66 32.14
CA VAL A 397 -0.67 14.50 32.28
C VAL A 397 0.43 14.82 33.28
N SER A 398 0.51 14.03 34.35
CA SER A 398 1.59 14.06 35.32
C SER A 398 2.40 12.77 35.26
N LEU A 399 3.72 12.86 35.39
CA LEU A 399 4.62 11.71 35.34
C LEU A 399 5.30 11.53 36.70
N ASP A 400 5.27 10.29 37.19
CA ASP A 400 5.96 9.85 38.41
C ASP A 400 6.66 8.51 38.12
N GLY A 401 7.96 8.57 37.81
CA GLY A 401 8.76 7.40 37.45
C GLY A 401 8.15 6.59 36.30
N ALA A 402 7.77 5.34 36.57
CA ALA A 402 7.13 4.43 35.61
C ALA A 402 5.61 4.63 35.45
N ILE A 403 5.00 5.51 36.25
CA ILE A 403 3.56 5.76 36.26
C ILE A 403 3.28 7.14 35.65
N GLY A 404 2.35 7.19 34.69
CA GLY A 404 1.71 8.42 34.24
C GLY A 404 0.30 8.50 34.79
N THR A 405 -0.08 9.67 35.28
CA THR A 405 -1.44 9.99 35.73
C THR A 405 -2.08 10.94 34.73
N VAL A 406 -3.24 10.59 34.19
CA VAL A 406 -3.98 11.42 33.24
C VAL A 406 -5.34 11.75 33.82
N THR A 407 -5.64 13.03 33.99
CA THR A 407 -6.92 13.52 34.50
C THR A 407 -7.81 13.88 33.32
N ALA A 408 -8.93 13.19 33.13
CA ALA A 408 -9.90 13.53 32.10
C ALA A 408 -10.67 14.82 32.44
N ASP A 409 -11.33 15.42 31.45
CA ASP A 409 -12.08 16.68 31.60
C ASP A 409 -13.20 16.60 32.64
N ASP A 410 -13.73 15.40 32.89
CA ASP A 410 -14.75 15.10 33.90
C ASP A 410 -14.17 14.83 35.31
N GLY A 411 -12.85 14.99 35.49
CA GLY A 411 -12.12 14.75 36.73
C GLY A 411 -11.74 13.30 36.98
N HIS A 412 -12.13 12.35 36.11
CA HIS A 412 -11.73 10.96 36.27
C HIS A 412 -10.23 10.76 36.03
N VAL A 413 -9.58 10.03 36.94
CA VAL A 413 -8.14 9.77 36.87
C VAL A 413 -7.86 8.41 36.25
N HIS A 414 -7.03 8.39 35.22
CA HIS A 414 -6.50 7.18 34.60
C HIS A 414 -5.01 7.03 34.89
N ARG A 415 -4.60 5.82 35.27
CA ARG A 415 -3.19 5.47 35.49
C ARG A 415 -2.67 4.72 34.28
N VAL A 416 -1.52 5.15 33.78
CA VAL A 416 -0.76 4.51 32.72
C VAL A 416 0.53 4.00 33.32
N ARG A 417 0.81 2.70 33.19
CA ARG A 417 2.07 2.11 33.62
C ARG A 417 2.94 1.84 32.40
N ASP A 418 4.17 2.29 32.47
CA ASP A 418 5.23 1.99 31.51
C ASP A 418 6.08 0.83 32.03
N ASP A 419 6.09 -0.26 31.29
CA ASP A 419 6.94 -1.41 31.53
C ASP A 419 7.87 -1.57 30.32
N ALA A 420 9.11 -1.08 30.46
CA ALA A 420 10.14 -1.10 29.43
C ALA A 420 9.67 -0.61 28.03
N GLY A 421 8.85 0.45 27.98
CA GLY A 421 8.30 1.03 26.75
C GLY A 421 6.90 0.53 26.39
N THR A 422 6.45 -0.56 27.00
CA THR A 422 5.09 -1.08 26.85
C THR A 422 4.15 -0.37 27.82
N LEU A 423 3.19 0.39 27.27
CA LEU A 423 2.24 1.15 28.08
C LEU A 423 0.96 0.35 28.31
N SER A 424 0.56 0.21 29.57
CA SER A 424 -0.75 -0.31 29.98
C SER A 424 -1.56 0.79 30.68
N CYS A 425 -2.89 0.75 30.58
CA CYS A 425 -3.75 1.83 31.10
C CYS A 425 -4.94 1.28 31.89
N SER A 426 -5.42 2.03 32.89
CA SER A 426 -6.62 1.67 33.66
C SER A 426 -7.95 1.95 32.95
N CYS A 427 -7.94 2.51 31.74
CA CYS A 427 -9.18 2.86 31.03
C CYS A 427 -9.89 1.65 30.40
N LEU A 428 -11.19 1.81 30.11
CA LEU A 428 -12.03 0.77 29.49
C LEU A 428 -11.49 0.28 28.14
N TRP A 429 -10.88 1.17 27.33
CA TRP A 429 -10.27 0.77 26.06
C TRP A 429 -9.18 -0.27 26.25
N TRP A 430 -8.27 -0.03 27.21
CA TRP A 430 -7.22 -0.98 27.52
C TRP A 430 -7.77 -2.26 28.14
N ALA A 431 -8.73 -2.15 29.06
CA ALA A 431 -9.39 -3.31 29.65
C ALA A 431 -10.00 -4.24 28.58
N LYS A 432 -10.60 -3.66 27.54
CA LYS A 432 -11.24 -4.40 26.44
C LYS A 432 -10.24 -4.96 25.42
N TYR A 433 -9.24 -4.18 25.02
CA TYR A 433 -8.40 -4.51 23.85
C TYR A 433 -6.95 -4.88 24.19
N ARG A 434 -6.44 -4.52 25.37
CA ARG A 434 -5.08 -4.82 25.84
C ARG A 434 -3.98 -4.55 24.80
N GLY A 435 -4.09 -3.44 24.07
CA GLY A 435 -3.16 -3.05 23.00
C GLY A 435 -3.44 -3.66 21.62
N GLY A 436 -4.25 -4.72 21.51
CA GLY A 436 -4.59 -5.38 20.25
C GLY A 436 -5.44 -4.56 19.28
N ARG A 437 -5.76 -3.30 19.63
CA ARG A 437 -6.38 -2.30 18.75
C ARG A 437 -5.69 -0.95 18.87
N GLY A 438 -4.37 -0.96 19.05
CA GLY A 438 -3.55 0.24 19.23
C GLY A 438 -3.76 0.92 20.58
N PRO A 439 -2.92 1.92 20.90
CA PRO A 439 -2.95 2.60 22.20
C PRO A 439 -4.24 3.41 22.40
N CYS A 440 -4.61 3.59 23.67
CA CYS A 440 -5.68 4.52 24.06
C CYS A 440 -5.17 5.96 24.07
N LYS A 441 -6.08 6.95 24.12
CA LYS A 441 -5.72 8.38 24.21
C LYS A 441 -4.81 8.69 25.39
N HIS A 442 -5.00 8.04 26.55
CA HIS A 442 -4.19 8.29 27.75
C HIS A 442 -2.77 7.75 27.61
N ALA A 443 -2.62 6.55 27.06
CA ALA A 443 -1.30 5.97 26.80
C ALA A 443 -0.52 6.79 25.77
N LEU A 444 -1.20 7.26 24.71
CA LEU A 444 -0.62 8.20 23.73
C LEU A 444 -0.17 9.50 24.40
N ALA A 445 -1.02 10.12 25.21
CA ALA A 445 -0.69 11.37 25.91
C ALA A 445 0.53 11.21 26.84
N VAL A 446 0.57 10.13 27.63
CA VAL A 446 1.74 9.82 28.48
C VAL A 446 3.00 9.59 27.66
N ARG A 447 2.89 8.91 26.51
CA ARG A 447 4.02 8.69 25.59
C ARG A 447 4.56 10.00 25.02
N MET A 448 3.68 10.91 24.59
CA MET A 448 4.04 12.23 24.09
C MET A 448 4.82 13.03 25.14
N VAL A 449 4.31 13.12 26.37
CA VAL A 449 4.98 13.87 27.46
C VAL A 449 6.31 13.25 27.86
N ARG A 450 6.39 11.90 27.97
CA ARG A 450 7.66 11.20 28.27
C ARG A 450 8.73 11.46 27.21
N ARG A 451 8.35 11.52 25.93
CA ARG A 451 9.27 11.80 24.83
C ARG A 451 9.72 13.26 24.83
N GLY A 452 8.80 14.20 25.06
CA GLY A 452 9.12 15.63 25.21
C GLY A 452 10.14 15.88 26.33
N ALA A 453 9.91 15.32 27.52
CA ALA A 453 10.84 15.42 28.64
C ALA A 453 12.23 14.84 28.34
N ARG A 454 12.32 13.76 27.55
CA ARG A 454 13.60 13.18 27.10
C ARG A 454 14.32 14.06 26.08
N ALA A 455 13.60 14.72 25.18
CA ALA A 455 14.18 15.66 24.22
C ALA A 455 14.74 16.91 24.91
N GLU A 456 13.99 17.47 25.88
CA GLU A 456 14.47 18.58 26.72
C GLU A 456 15.71 18.18 27.52
N HIS A 457 15.76 16.98 28.09
CA HIS A 457 16.92 16.49 28.83
C HIS A 457 18.17 16.30 27.95
N LYS A 458 18.00 15.84 26.70
CA LYS A 458 19.11 15.74 25.71
C LYS A 458 19.63 17.11 25.27
N ASN A 459 18.75 18.09 25.09
CA ASN A 459 19.14 19.44 24.73
C ASN A 459 19.79 20.19 25.91
N GLY A 460 19.36 19.90 27.16
CA GLY A 460 19.94 20.48 28.38
C GLY A 460 21.29 19.89 28.79
N SER A 461 21.54 18.60 28.51
CA SER A 461 22.84 17.95 28.82
C SER A 461 23.96 18.30 27.83
N GLY A 462 23.62 18.82 26.64
CA GLY A 462 24.60 19.35 25.67
C GLY A 462 25.22 20.70 26.04
N SER A 463 24.70 21.40 27.06
CA SER A 463 25.19 22.73 27.48
C SER A 463 26.07 22.71 28.74
N ALA A 464 26.35 21.55 29.32
CA ALA A 464 27.11 21.41 30.56
C ALA A 464 28.49 20.79 30.33
N ASN A 465 29.34 21.45 29.55
CA ASN A 465 30.79 21.28 29.68
C ASN A 465 31.52 22.53 29.19
N GLY A 466 31.88 23.40 30.14
CA GLY A 466 32.59 24.65 29.88
C GLY A 466 32.93 25.39 31.16
N ASN A 467 33.72 24.76 32.03
CA ASN A 467 34.36 25.44 33.14
C ASN A 467 35.71 26.00 32.64
N GLY A 468 35.83 27.32 32.51
CA GLY A 468 37.05 27.97 32.07
C GLY A 468 36.96 29.49 32.11
N ASN A 469 37.49 30.07 33.19
CA ASN A 469 37.74 31.51 33.35
C ASN A 469 38.41 32.14 32.11
N GLY A 470 37.87 33.27 31.62
CA GLY A 470 38.52 34.01 30.53
C GLY A 470 37.77 35.27 30.11
N ARG A 471 38.06 36.37 30.82
CA ARG A 471 37.98 37.80 30.47
C ARG A 471 37.39 38.17 29.09
N ALA A 472 36.38 39.05 29.14
CA ALA A 472 35.77 39.72 28.00
C ALA A 472 36.80 40.47 27.12
N THR A 473 36.73 40.22 25.81
CA THR A 473 37.19 41.17 24.78
C THR A 473 36.24 41.08 23.58
N THR A 474 35.57 42.18 23.29
CA THR A 474 34.69 42.39 22.15
C THR A 474 35.54 42.49 20.87
N THR A 475 35.38 41.54 19.95
CA THR A 475 35.85 41.69 18.57
C THR A 475 34.76 41.23 17.62
N THR A 476 34.21 42.19 16.89
CA THR A 476 33.33 42.02 15.73
C THR A 476 34.10 41.30 14.62
N ALA A 477 33.63 40.14 14.16
CA ALA A 477 34.16 39.47 12.97
C ALA A 477 33.01 39.08 12.03
N ALA A 478 33.12 39.57 10.80
CA ALA A 478 32.16 39.42 9.73
C ALA A 478 32.06 37.97 9.24
N LEU A 479 30.84 37.57 8.86
CA LEU A 479 30.54 36.32 8.16
C LEU A 479 31.22 36.29 6.79
N ALA A 480 32.12 35.33 6.59
CA ALA A 480 32.60 34.93 5.27
C ALA A 480 31.65 33.88 4.65
N PRO A 481 31.37 33.92 3.34
CA PRO A 481 30.48 32.98 2.68
C PRO A 481 31.10 31.58 2.56
N VAL A 482 30.25 30.56 2.77
CA VAL A 482 30.56 29.13 2.62
C VAL A 482 30.85 28.81 1.15
N PRO A 483 31.90 28.04 0.81
CA PRO A 483 32.19 27.67 -0.56
C PRO A 483 31.22 26.61 -1.10
N THR A 484 30.77 26.85 -2.33
CA THR A 484 30.01 25.91 -3.17
C THR A 484 30.79 24.61 -3.36
N ALA A 485 30.26 23.49 -2.86
CA ALA A 485 30.82 22.18 -3.13
C ALA A 485 30.59 21.80 -4.60
N ALA A 486 31.69 21.56 -5.31
CA ALA A 486 31.71 21.11 -6.68
C ALA A 486 31.14 19.68 -6.80
N LEU A 487 30.33 19.47 -7.84
CA LEU A 487 29.88 18.16 -8.32
C LEU A 487 31.11 17.29 -8.63
N VAL A 488 31.29 16.22 -7.86
CA VAL A 488 32.19 15.11 -8.22
C VAL A 488 31.44 14.25 -9.25
N GLN A 489 31.88 14.30 -10.50
CA GLN A 489 31.45 13.35 -11.53
C GLN A 489 32.00 11.96 -11.20
N VAL A 490 31.10 11.00 -10.96
CA VAL A 490 31.41 9.57 -10.92
C VAL A 490 31.42 9.06 -12.36
N PRO A 491 32.48 8.38 -12.84
CA PRO A 491 32.53 7.86 -14.21
C PRO A 491 31.63 6.63 -14.37
N VAL A 492 30.79 6.66 -15.41
CA VAL A 492 29.98 5.52 -15.89
C VAL A 492 30.91 4.51 -16.58
N PRO A 493 30.86 3.20 -16.26
CA PRO A 493 31.58 2.20 -17.03
C PRO A 493 30.95 2.04 -18.43
N GLY A 494 31.78 2.23 -19.45
CA GLY A 494 31.38 2.24 -20.86
C GLY A 494 30.82 0.92 -21.36
N SER A 495 29.69 1.01 -22.05
CA SER A 495 29.11 -0.04 -22.88
C SER A 495 29.98 -0.26 -24.12
N ALA A 496 30.36 -1.50 -24.40
CA ALA A 496 31.03 -1.86 -25.64
C ALA A 496 30.09 -1.64 -26.86
N PRO A 497 30.59 -1.13 -28.00
CA PRO A 497 29.76 -0.93 -29.18
C PRO A 497 29.44 -2.27 -29.87
N ALA A 498 28.17 -2.43 -30.25
CA ALA A 498 27.69 -3.53 -31.09
C ALA A 498 28.32 -3.48 -32.49
N PRO A 499 28.64 -4.63 -33.12
CA PRO A 499 29.19 -4.65 -34.46
C PRO A 499 28.13 -4.30 -35.53
N ALA A 500 28.56 -3.52 -36.52
CA ALA A 500 27.77 -3.06 -37.67
C ALA A 500 27.35 -4.21 -38.63
N PRO A 501 26.27 -4.04 -39.41
CA PRO A 501 25.76 -5.08 -40.30
C PRO A 501 26.64 -5.27 -41.54
N ALA A 502 26.90 -6.53 -41.90
CA ALA A 502 27.58 -6.91 -43.12
C ALA A 502 26.61 -6.87 -44.32
N VAL A 503 27.05 -6.19 -45.38
CA VAL A 503 26.40 -6.10 -46.69
C VAL A 503 26.61 -7.39 -47.48
N GLU A 504 25.55 -7.80 -48.18
CA GLU A 504 25.37 -9.00 -49.00
C GLU A 504 26.49 -9.27 -50.02
N ARG A 505 26.76 -10.56 -50.26
CA ARG A 505 27.17 -11.06 -51.57
C ARG A 505 26.24 -12.19 -51.99
N HIS A 506 25.61 -11.98 -53.15
CA HIS A 506 24.95 -12.98 -53.97
C HIS A 506 25.93 -14.10 -54.34
N GLU A 507 25.52 -15.36 -54.16
CA GLU A 507 26.02 -16.49 -54.93
C GLU A 507 24.88 -17.51 -55.14
N GLU A 508 24.88 -18.07 -56.34
CA GLU A 508 23.78 -18.77 -57.01
C GLU A 508 23.41 -20.14 -56.41
N PHE A 509 22.13 -20.49 -56.53
CA PHE A 509 21.59 -21.83 -56.34
C PHE A 509 22.13 -22.84 -57.35
N PRO A 510 22.22 -24.12 -56.96
CA PRO A 510 21.79 -25.19 -57.84
C PRO A 510 20.59 -25.96 -57.26
N GLU A 511 19.63 -26.19 -58.15
CA GLU A 511 18.44 -27.02 -57.98
C GLU A 511 18.79 -28.45 -57.50
N VAL A 512 18.06 -28.93 -56.49
CA VAL A 512 17.92 -30.37 -56.22
C VAL A 512 16.46 -30.74 -56.46
N ARG A 513 16.25 -31.53 -57.51
CA ARG A 513 14.98 -32.14 -57.91
C ARG A 513 14.50 -33.12 -56.85
N PHE A 514 13.24 -32.99 -56.44
CA PHE A 514 12.49 -34.06 -55.79
C PHE A 514 11.77 -34.87 -56.87
N ASP A 515 12.18 -36.12 -57.06
CA ASP A 515 11.41 -37.12 -57.78
C ASP A 515 10.27 -37.61 -56.88
N GLY A 516 9.05 -37.22 -57.23
CA GLY A 516 7.82 -37.87 -56.80
C GLY A 516 7.42 -38.90 -57.85
N GLY A 517 7.46 -40.18 -57.49
CA GLY A 517 6.90 -41.29 -58.26
C GLY A 517 5.75 -41.94 -57.49
N ASP A 518 4.56 -41.86 -58.07
CA ASP A 518 3.31 -42.42 -57.58
C ASP A 518 3.13 -43.89 -58.03
N GLY A 519 2.47 -44.72 -57.22
CA GLY A 519 1.65 -45.84 -57.68
C GLY A 519 2.22 -47.27 -57.65
N ARG A 520 1.91 -48.03 -56.58
CA ARG A 520 0.97 -49.17 -56.58
C ARG A 520 0.76 -49.75 -55.19
#